data_AF-A0AAD9DER8-F1
#
_entry.id   AF-A0AAD9DER8-F1
#
_cell.length_a   1.000
_cell.length_b   1.000
_cell.length_c   1.000
_cell.angle_alpha   90.00
_cell.angle_beta   90.00
_cell.angle_gamma   90.00
#
_symmetry.space_group_name_H-M   'P 1'
#
loop_
_entity.id
_entity.type
_entity.pdbx_description
1 polymer ?
#
loop_
_entity_poly.entity_id
_entity_poly.type
_entity_poly.pdbx_seq_one_letter_code
_entity_poly.pdbx_strand_id
1 'polypeptide(L)'
;MKIALATALIGVTSATTSSNNPFAPKVTPNNADSKRIGRLLSSATPLRQLDGGSSGSSAIDISKYSLRFEKCSTVKQYNSNNNYQESDTVLSAKRFVIFRLCPNHSCGSCDENYGEYLIDMESYLDAMLQYKYEEQTEYCTACETCYTKASQANNDMGAYYDDAVEGQQEDDDGCGSFNLDSCYKECLNIANMESNGYVDAADYVGCVKVYENENKGLAYWAGATCNANGSRIKIGLFTDEDCNNQDDSANTELYMKNDNGYNVKLSYHLLKHTFVNGYNNCITSCADYEDGSDYAQTAEVCDTLYDSSAKCETSHAFNYRTSENSQNWMEEMTACDFIEQVNYGTYDESGEIVVTGGRMIIQRATSSGAQRFFLTFFVWGTIFMSAYVALLYHKIMKGQKSLLSAHAKDGAALA
;
A
#
# COMPACT_ATOMS: atom_id res chain seq x y z
N MET A 1 -5.22 -56.26 -42.83
CA MET A 1 -4.25 -55.30 -43.40
C MET A 1 -4.12 -54.15 -42.39
N LYS A 2 -2.91 -53.88 -41.92
CA LYS A 2 -2.60 -53.08 -40.72
C LYS A 2 -2.72 -51.58 -41.02
N ILE A 3 -3.36 -50.82 -40.13
CA ILE A 3 -3.44 -49.34 -40.19
C ILE A 3 -2.33 -48.80 -39.30
N ALA A 4 -1.35 -48.11 -39.89
CA ALA A 4 -0.26 -47.44 -39.19
C ALA A 4 -0.51 -45.92 -39.20
N LEU A 5 -0.81 -45.38 -38.03
CA LEU A 5 -0.75 -43.94 -37.72
C LEU A 5 0.73 -43.54 -37.64
N ALA A 6 1.19 -42.62 -38.49
CA ALA A 6 2.51 -42.03 -38.38
C ALA A 6 2.37 -40.55 -38.00
N THR A 7 2.44 -40.30 -36.69
CA THR A 7 2.66 -39.01 -36.05
C THR A 7 4.09 -38.56 -36.37
N ALA A 8 4.24 -37.46 -37.11
CA ALA A 8 5.53 -36.85 -37.37
C ALA A 8 5.95 -36.01 -36.14
N LEU A 9 6.88 -36.56 -35.36
CA LEU A 9 7.71 -35.84 -34.40
C LEU A 9 8.61 -34.85 -35.14
N ILE A 10 8.45 -33.55 -34.88
CA ILE A 10 9.44 -32.54 -35.23
C ILE A 10 10.51 -32.57 -34.14
N GLY A 11 11.68 -33.11 -34.48
CA GLY A 11 12.86 -33.11 -33.63
C GLY A 11 13.46 -31.71 -33.56
N VAL A 12 13.38 -31.10 -32.37
CA VAL A 12 14.19 -29.94 -31.99
C VAL A 12 15.56 -30.45 -31.59
N THR A 13 16.59 -30.05 -32.33
CA THR A 13 17.99 -30.31 -31.98
C THR A 13 18.38 -29.50 -30.75
N SER A 14 18.69 -30.18 -29.65
CA SER A 14 19.27 -29.61 -28.44
C SER A 14 20.75 -29.28 -28.67
N ALA A 15 21.07 -28.00 -28.71
CA ALA A 15 22.43 -27.53 -28.43
C ALA A 15 22.63 -27.55 -26.91
N THR A 16 23.60 -28.33 -26.45
CA THR A 16 24.06 -28.33 -25.06
C THR A 16 24.88 -27.07 -24.79
N THR A 17 24.23 -26.04 -24.26
CA THR A 17 24.87 -24.92 -23.57
C THR A 17 24.06 -24.63 -22.31
N SER A 18 24.68 -24.86 -21.14
CA SER A 18 24.37 -24.29 -19.81
C SER A 18 22.90 -24.03 -19.48
N SER A 19 22.35 -24.81 -18.54
CA SER A 19 21.02 -24.62 -17.96
C SER A 19 20.90 -23.28 -17.23
N ASN A 20 20.50 -22.24 -17.94
CA ASN A 20 19.95 -21.04 -17.34
C ASN A 20 18.43 -21.17 -17.37
N ASN A 21 17.83 -21.39 -16.20
CA ASN A 21 16.39 -21.43 -16.01
C ASN A 21 15.81 -20.08 -16.51
N PRO A 22 14.84 -20.07 -17.45
CA PRO A 22 14.17 -18.84 -17.89
C PRO A 22 13.35 -18.16 -16.77
N PHE A 23 13.17 -18.86 -15.64
CA PHE A 23 12.61 -18.34 -14.39
C PHE A 23 13.67 -18.18 -13.28
N ALA A 24 14.97 -18.20 -13.60
CA ALA A 24 15.96 -17.72 -12.65
C ALA A 24 15.70 -16.21 -12.45
N PRO A 25 15.48 -15.73 -11.21
CA PRO A 25 15.33 -14.31 -10.96
C PRO A 25 16.58 -13.62 -11.52
N LYS A 26 16.40 -12.81 -12.57
CA LYS A 26 17.45 -11.91 -13.03
C LYS A 26 17.58 -10.85 -11.94
N VAL A 27 18.54 -11.08 -11.05
CA VAL A 27 19.01 -10.06 -10.10
C VAL A 27 19.27 -8.81 -10.92
N THR A 28 18.50 -7.76 -10.65
CA THR A 28 18.68 -6.47 -11.31
C THR A 28 20.09 -5.99 -10.98
N PRO A 29 20.95 -5.74 -11.99
CA PRO A 29 22.27 -5.21 -11.73
C PRO A 29 22.11 -3.87 -11.02
N ASN A 30 22.74 -3.76 -9.84
CA ASN A 30 22.79 -2.59 -8.98
C ASN A 30 23.24 -1.37 -9.80
N ASN A 31 22.29 -0.62 -10.34
CA ASN A 31 22.54 0.52 -11.20
C ASN A 31 22.70 1.78 -10.33
N ALA A 32 23.22 2.85 -10.91
CA ALA A 32 23.41 4.11 -10.18
C ALA A 32 22.07 4.63 -9.60
N ASP A 33 20.95 4.31 -10.26
CA ASP A 33 19.61 4.72 -9.86
C ASP A 33 19.14 3.99 -8.60
N SER A 34 19.34 2.67 -8.46
CA SER A 34 18.99 1.93 -7.24
C SER A 34 19.81 2.37 -6.04
N LYS A 35 21.09 2.74 -6.24
CA LYS A 35 21.93 3.33 -5.17
C LYS A 35 21.51 4.74 -4.81
N ARG A 36 21.07 5.54 -5.78
CA ARG A 36 20.59 6.90 -5.56
C ARG A 36 19.27 6.88 -4.80
N ILE A 37 18.33 6.02 -5.18
CA ILE A 37 17.07 5.80 -4.46
C ILE A 37 17.35 5.29 -3.04
N GLY A 38 18.21 4.28 -2.86
CA GLY A 38 18.58 3.79 -1.52
C GLY A 38 19.23 4.85 -0.62
N ARG A 39 20.07 5.74 -1.18
CA ARG A 39 20.67 6.87 -0.44
C ARG A 39 19.66 7.97 -0.13
N LEU A 40 18.72 8.24 -1.03
CA LEU A 40 17.64 9.22 -0.80
C LEU A 40 16.65 8.70 0.26
N LEU A 41 16.32 7.40 0.22
CA LEU A 41 15.46 6.74 1.21
C LEU A 41 16.15 6.48 2.57
N SER A 42 17.48 6.58 2.64
CA SER A 42 18.23 6.61 3.92
C SER A 42 18.46 8.03 4.43
N SER A 43 18.23 9.06 3.60
CA SER A 43 18.35 10.48 3.96
C SER A 43 17.00 11.20 4.09
N ALA A 44 15.90 10.55 3.73
CA ALA A 44 14.52 10.94 4.03
C ALA A 44 14.16 10.72 5.52
N THR A 45 15.13 10.85 6.42
CA THR A 45 14.85 11.15 7.82
C THR A 45 14.42 12.61 7.88
N PRO A 46 13.37 12.97 8.62
CA PRO A 46 12.88 14.34 8.71
C PRO A 46 14.03 15.26 9.09
N LEU A 47 14.39 16.18 8.19
CA LEU A 47 15.18 17.34 8.55
C LEU A 47 14.27 18.19 9.45
N ARG A 48 14.31 17.89 10.74
CA ARG A 48 13.70 18.67 11.81
C ARG A 48 14.24 20.08 11.67
N GLN A 49 13.44 20.97 11.07
CA GLN A 49 13.79 22.37 10.90
C GLN A 49 13.71 23.03 12.28
N LEU A 50 14.79 22.91 13.03
CA LEU A 50 15.07 23.77 14.17
C LEU A 50 15.35 25.17 13.61
N ASP A 51 14.44 26.10 13.88
CA ASP A 51 14.60 27.54 14.06
C ASP A 51 13.36 28.24 13.47
N GLY A 52 12.50 28.90 14.26
CA GLY A 52 12.91 29.97 15.15
C GLY A 52 13.10 31.28 14.38
N GLY A 53 12.14 31.69 13.53
CA GLY A 53 12.17 33.01 12.92
C GLY A 53 11.36 33.14 11.64
N SER A 54 10.31 33.96 11.69
CA SER A 54 9.62 34.55 10.53
C SER A 54 10.55 34.78 9.32
N SER A 55 10.29 34.11 8.20
CA SER A 55 10.45 34.65 6.82
C SER A 55 10.12 33.60 5.75
N GLY A 56 8.91 33.68 5.17
CA GLY A 56 8.75 33.63 3.71
C GLY A 56 8.73 32.29 2.95
N SER A 57 8.81 31.12 3.57
CA SER A 57 8.35 29.90 2.89
C SER A 57 6.83 29.92 2.90
N SER A 58 6.21 29.94 1.72
CA SER A 58 4.75 29.78 1.62
C SER A 58 4.42 28.33 1.92
N ALA A 59 4.41 27.98 3.22
CA ALA A 59 3.92 26.70 3.69
C ALA A 59 2.48 26.56 3.20
N ILE A 60 2.20 25.42 2.58
CA ILE A 60 0.85 25.07 2.18
C ILE A 60 0.02 25.01 3.46
N ASP A 61 -1.09 25.75 3.47
CA ASP A 61 -2.07 25.67 4.54
C ASP A 61 -2.83 24.36 4.42
N ILE A 62 -2.33 23.34 5.11
CA ILE A 62 -2.87 21.98 5.05
C ILE A 62 -4.15 21.81 5.88
N SER A 63 -4.55 22.80 6.70
CA SER A 63 -5.82 22.78 7.46
C SER A 63 -7.05 22.59 6.55
N LYS A 64 -6.97 23.04 5.30
CA LYS A 64 -8.04 22.91 4.30
C LYS A 64 -8.18 21.51 3.68
N TYR A 65 -7.33 20.57 4.11
CA TYR A 65 -7.25 19.23 3.58
C TYR A 65 -7.59 18.18 4.64
N SER A 66 -7.98 17.01 4.17
CA SER A 66 -8.28 15.83 4.96
C SER A 66 -7.31 14.73 4.58
N LEU A 67 -6.88 13.97 5.58
CA LEU A 67 -5.96 12.86 5.43
C LEU A 67 -6.70 11.63 4.90
N ARG A 68 -6.12 10.99 3.89
CA ARG A 68 -6.62 9.73 3.32
C ARG A 68 -5.48 8.74 3.11
N PHE A 69 -5.63 7.53 3.65
CA PHE A 69 -4.78 6.41 3.27
C PHE A 69 -5.08 5.97 1.84
N GLU A 70 -4.05 5.83 1.01
CA GLU A 70 -4.21 5.39 -0.38
C GLU A 70 -3.69 3.97 -0.57
N LYS A 71 -2.46 3.70 -0.14
CA LYS A 71 -1.83 2.39 -0.34
C LYS A 71 -0.66 2.22 0.63
N CYS A 72 -0.29 0.99 0.92
CA CYS A 72 1.02 0.67 1.48
C CYS A 72 1.77 -0.30 0.57
N SER A 73 3.10 -0.30 0.65
CA SER A 73 3.95 -1.20 -0.14
C SER A 73 5.24 -1.54 0.60
N THR A 74 5.73 -2.76 0.39
CA THR A 74 7.04 -3.22 0.85
C THR A 74 8.01 -3.15 -0.32
N VAL A 75 9.24 -2.69 -0.08
CA VAL A 75 10.32 -2.63 -1.06
C VAL A 75 11.60 -3.18 -0.44
N LYS A 76 12.17 -4.24 -1.03
CA LYS A 76 13.49 -4.74 -0.64
C LYS A 76 14.57 -3.87 -1.27
N GLN A 77 15.43 -3.32 -0.43
CA GLN A 77 16.56 -2.53 -0.89
C GLN A 77 17.85 -2.91 -0.18
N TYR A 78 18.97 -2.56 -0.82
CA TYR A 78 20.28 -2.75 -0.24
C TYR A 78 20.41 -1.87 1.00
N ASN A 79 20.73 -2.49 2.14
CA ASN A 79 20.96 -1.75 3.36
C ASN A 79 22.27 -0.95 3.21
N SER A 80 22.15 0.37 3.08
CA SER A 80 23.32 1.26 2.94
C SER A 80 24.01 1.53 4.28
N ASN A 81 23.40 1.13 5.41
CA ASN A 81 23.89 1.38 6.77
C ASN A 81 24.65 0.18 7.36
N ASN A 82 25.17 -0.71 6.51
CA ASN A 82 25.98 -1.84 6.96
C ASN A 82 27.31 -1.36 7.58
N ASN A 83 27.26 -1.04 8.87
CA ASN A 83 28.37 -1.36 9.75
C ASN A 83 28.49 -2.88 9.72
N TYR A 84 29.56 -3.35 9.08
CA TYR A 84 29.83 -4.71 8.58
C TYR A 84 29.83 -5.86 9.62
N GLN A 85 29.20 -5.72 10.78
CA GLN A 85 29.42 -6.65 11.89
C GLN A 85 28.28 -7.60 12.26
N GLU A 86 27.02 -7.43 11.84
CA GLU A 86 26.00 -8.34 12.42
C GLU A 86 24.68 -8.60 11.67
N SER A 87 24.50 -8.17 10.41
CA SER A 87 23.29 -8.54 9.64
C SER A 87 23.64 -9.43 8.44
N ASP A 88 23.22 -10.70 8.48
CA ASP A 88 23.44 -11.70 7.43
C ASP A 88 22.69 -11.40 6.12
N THR A 89 21.79 -10.40 6.12
CA THR A 89 21.00 -9.99 4.95
C THR A 89 21.53 -8.68 4.37
N VAL A 90 21.96 -8.74 3.10
CA VAL A 90 22.41 -7.57 2.33
C VAL A 90 21.21 -6.70 1.87
N LEU A 91 20.01 -7.26 1.93
CA LEU A 91 18.75 -6.63 1.58
C LEU A 91 17.89 -6.48 2.83
N SER A 92 17.38 -5.28 3.08
CA SER A 92 16.36 -5.01 4.10
C SER A 92 15.04 -4.67 3.41
N ALA A 93 13.94 -5.16 3.98
CA ALA A 93 12.60 -4.84 3.52
C ALA A 93 12.17 -3.54 4.18
N LYS A 94 12.07 -2.45 3.42
CA LYS A 94 11.45 -1.21 3.91
C LYS A 94 9.99 -1.18 3.54
N ARG A 95 9.15 -0.73 4.48
CA ARG A 95 7.71 -0.64 4.30
C ARG A 95 7.31 0.82 4.26
N PHE A 96 6.49 1.18 3.29
CA PHE A 96 6.06 2.55 3.07
C PHE A 96 4.55 2.65 3.03
N VAL A 97 4.05 3.81 3.43
CA VAL A 97 2.67 4.22 3.29
C VAL A 97 2.61 5.40 2.33
N ILE A 98 1.70 5.31 1.39
CA ILE A 98 1.29 6.39 0.51
C ILE A 98 -0.05 6.89 1.01
N PHE A 99 -0.09 8.17 1.37
CA PHE A 99 -1.31 8.86 1.77
C PHE A 99 -1.52 10.10 0.91
N ARG A 100 -2.76 10.58 0.88
CA ARG A 100 -3.17 11.77 0.16
C ARG A 100 -3.72 12.82 1.12
N LEU A 101 -3.38 14.07 0.83
CA LEU A 101 -4.11 15.22 1.38
C LEU A 101 -5.13 15.65 0.33
N CYS A 102 -6.40 15.45 0.66
CA CYS A 102 -7.55 15.73 -0.19
C CYS A 102 -8.24 16.99 0.30
N PRO A 103 -8.77 17.88 -0.55
CA PRO A 103 -9.58 19.00 -0.06
C PRO A 103 -10.72 18.49 0.85
N ASN A 104 -11.03 19.20 1.95
CA ASN A 104 -11.95 18.77 3.01
C ASN A 104 -13.36 18.33 2.54
N HIS A 105 -13.75 18.63 1.30
CA HIS A 105 -15.04 18.29 0.72
C HIS A 105 -14.99 17.19 -0.36
N SER A 106 -13.82 16.56 -0.58
CA SER A 106 -13.57 15.68 -1.75
C SER A 106 -13.06 14.29 -1.40
N CYS A 107 -13.25 13.83 -0.16
CA CYS A 107 -12.79 12.53 0.34
C CYS A 107 -13.24 11.32 -0.51
N GLY A 108 -14.41 11.39 -1.16
CA GLY A 108 -14.94 10.32 -1.99
C GLY A 108 -14.24 10.16 -3.36
N SER A 109 -13.78 11.25 -3.97
CA SER A 109 -13.25 11.27 -5.35
C SER A 109 -12.01 12.15 -5.44
N CYS A 110 -11.07 11.96 -4.52
CA CYS A 110 -9.82 12.71 -4.39
C CYS A 110 -8.90 12.51 -5.61
N ASP A 111 -9.34 13.07 -6.73
CA ASP A 111 -8.84 12.88 -8.09
C ASP A 111 -8.27 14.19 -8.67
N GLU A 112 -8.52 15.33 -8.01
CA GLU A 112 -8.03 16.66 -8.40
C GLU A 112 -7.56 17.46 -7.17
N ASN A 113 -6.53 18.30 -7.34
CA ASN A 113 -5.98 19.20 -6.31
C ASN A 113 -5.59 18.48 -5.01
N TYR A 114 -4.96 17.32 -5.14
CA TYR A 114 -4.48 16.52 -4.02
C TYR A 114 -2.96 16.41 -4.03
N GLY A 115 -2.38 16.15 -2.86
CA GLY A 115 -0.94 15.92 -2.71
C GLY A 115 -0.72 14.45 -2.42
N GLU A 116 0.27 13.83 -3.04
CA GLU A 116 0.69 12.47 -2.70
C GLU A 116 1.95 12.53 -1.83
N TYR A 117 1.91 11.77 -0.74
CA TYR A 117 2.95 11.76 0.26
C TYR A 117 3.39 10.33 0.53
N LEU A 118 4.70 10.15 0.69
CA LEU A 118 5.32 8.87 1.00
C LEU A 118 6.01 8.96 2.35
N ILE A 119 5.71 8.04 3.24
CA ILE A 119 6.29 7.98 4.59
C ILE A 119 6.64 6.54 4.93
N ASP A 120 7.60 6.35 5.85
CA ASP A 120 7.87 5.04 6.43
C ASP A 120 6.62 4.53 7.18
N MET A 121 6.30 3.23 7.03
CA MET A 121 5.13 2.63 7.65
C MET A 121 5.16 2.74 9.18
N GLU A 122 6.33 2.61 9.80
CA GLU A 122 6.46 2.70 11.25
C GLU A 122 6.12 4.11 11.74
N SER A 123 6.70 5.13 11.11
CA SER A 123 6.40 6.53 11.42
C SER A 123 4.94 6.90 11.17
N TYR A 124 4.34 6.36 10.10
CA TYR A 124 2.91 6.56 9.83
C TYR A 124 2.04 5.94 10.91
N LEU A 125 2.30 4.68 11.26
CA LEU A 125 1.51 3.95 12.25
C LEU A 125 1.67 4.55 13.65
N ASP A 126 2.87 4.98 14.04
CA ASP A 126 3.12 5.62 15.33
C ASP A 126 2.28 6.90 15.49
N ALA A 127 2.40 7.83 14.53
CA ALA A 127 1.63 9.08 14.54
C ALA A 127 0.11 8.84 14.48
N MET A 128 -0.34 7.91 13.61
CA MET A 128 -1.76 7.63 13.45
C MET A 128 -2.37 6.87 14.64
N LEU A 129 -1.63 5.94 15.23
CA LEU A 129 -2.11 5.20 16.39
C LEU A 129 -2.22 6.12 17.59
N GLN A 130 -1.22 6.97 17.84
CA GLN A 130 -1.29 7.97 18.91
C GLN A 130 -2.56 8.84 18.77
N TYR A 131 -2.77 9.40 17.58
CA TYR A 131 -3.98 10.19 17.28
C TYR A 131 -5.28 9.41 17.53
N LYS A 132 -5.35 8.14 17.09
CA LYS A 132 -6.55 7.32 17.27
C LYS A 132 -6.77 6.86 18.71
N TYR A 133 -5.71 6.65 19.50
CA TYR A 133 -5.82 6.38 20.93
C TYR A 133 -6.38 7.60 21.67
N GLU A 134 -5.92 8.80 21.35
CA GLU A 134 -6.41 10.05 21.93
C GLU A 134 -7.90 10.27 21.58
N GLU A 135 -8.28 10.16 20.30
CA GLU A 135 -9.66 10.27 19.82
C GLU A 135 -10.59 9.25 20.52
N GLN A 136 -10.13 7.99 20.64
CA GLN A 136 -10.90 6.94 21.31
C GLN A 136 -11.07 7.23 22.81
N THR A 137 -10.02 7.70 23.48
CA THR A 137 -10.04 8.01 24.91
C THR A 137 -10.97 9.18 25.20
N GLU A 138 -10.89 10.24 24.40
CA GLU A 138 -11.78 11.40 24.49
C GLU A 138 -13.23 10.98 24.26
N TYR A 139 -13.51 10.22 23.19
CA TYR A 139 -14.84 9.72 22.89
C TYR A 139 -15.42 8.91 24.06
N CYS A 140 -14.66 7.97 24.62
CA CYS A 140 -15.14 7.14 25.72
C CYS A 140 -15.29 7.91 27.04
N THR A 141 -14.43 8.89 27.31
CA THR A 141 -14.53 9.77 28.49
C THR A 141 -15.76 10.67 28.40
N ALA A 142 -16.02 11.26 27.24
CA ALA A 142 -17.23 12.04 26.98
C ALA A 142 -18.47 11.15 27.15
N CYS A 143 -18.43 9.93 26.61
CA CYS A 143 -19.50 8.96 26.72
C CYS A 143 -19.87 8.61 28.18
N GLU A 144 -18.86 8.30 28.99
CA GLU A 144 -19.02 7.95 30.40
C GLU A 144 -19.57 9.14 31.21
N THR A 145 -19.05 10.34 30.93
CA THR A 145 -19.52 11.58 31.54
C THR A 145 -21.01 11.81 31.22
N CYS A 146 -21.41 11.62 29.97
CA CYS A 146 -22.80 11.76 29.56
C CYS A 146 -23.70 10.67 30.17
N TYR A 147 -23.23 9.43 30.23
CA TYR A 147 -23.99 8.32 30.80
C TYR A 147 -24.22 8.49 32.31
N THR A 148 -23.20 8.92 33.05
CA THR A 148 -23.31 9.18 34.49
C THR A 148 -24.27 10.33 34.78
N LYS A 149 -24.17 11.45 34.03
CA LYS A 149 -25.15 12.56 34.11
C LYS A 149 -26.59 12.09 33.85
N ALA A 150 -26.81 11.32 32.79
CA ALA A 150 -28.13 10.78 32.46
C ALA A 150 -28.67 9.81 33.54
N SER A 151 -27.80 9.03 34.17
CA SER A 151 -28.18 8.14 35.28
C SER A 151 -28.54 8.92 36.55
N GLN A 152 -27.84 10.01 36.85
CA GLN A 152 -28.11 10.89 37.99
C GLN A 152 -29.44 11.62 37.81
N ALA A 153 -29.71 12.14 36.61
CA ALA A 153 -31.01 12.73 36.27
C ALA A 153 -32.18 11.75 36.41
N ASN A 154 -31.98 10.46 36.10
CA ASN A 154 -33.00 9.41 36.26
C ASN A 154 -33.17 8.96 37.73
N ASN A 155 -32.10 8.99 38.53
CA ASN A 155 -32.17 8.65 39.96
C ASN A 155 -32.78 9.77 40.81
N ASP A 156 -32.69 11.02 40.38
CA ASP A 156 -33.38 12.16 41.02
C ASP A 156 -34.87 12.30 40.63
N MET A 157 -35.36 11.54 39.65
CA MET A 157 -36.81 11.38 39.39
C MET A 157 -37.50 10.39 40.34
N GLY A 158 -36.83 9.96 41.41
CA GLY A 158 -37.41 9.15 42.49
C GLY A 158 -38.02 9.93 43.64
N ALA A 159 -37.92 11.26 43.65
CA ALA A 159 -38.44 12.08 44.74
C ALA A 159 -39.08 13.40 44.26
N TYR A 160 -40.43 13.40 44.27
CA TYR A 160 -41.27 14.55 44.65
C TYR A 160 -41.78 15.52 43.54
N TYR A 161 -43.07 15.29 43.19
CA TYR A 161 -44.13 16.18 42.68
C TYR A 161 -44.17 16.70 41.22
N ASP A 162 -45.21 16.20 40.55
CA ASP A 162 -46.19 16.90 39.69
C ASP A 162 -46.47 18.35 40.13
N ASP A 163 -45.76 19.34 39.57
CA ASP A 163 -46.33 20.61 39.11
C ASP A 163 -45.29 21.39 38.29
N ALA A 164 -45.77 22.12 37.29
CA ALA A 164 -44.97 22.88 36.35
C ALA A 164 -44.08 23.94 37.03
N VAL A 165 -42.95 24.29 36.39
CA VAL A 165 -42.59 25.68 36.03
C VAL A 165 -41.28 25.68 35.23
N GLU A 166 -41.35 26.43 34.13
CA GLU A 166 -40.30 26.90 33.25
C GLU A 166 -39.10 27.51 34.01
N GLY A 167 -37.89 27.09 33.66
CA GLY A 167 -36.67 27.73 34.13
C GLY A 167 -35.42 27.17 33.45
N GLN A 168 -34.98 27.85 32.38
CA GLN A 168 -33.60 27.91 31.85
C GLN A 168 -32.90 26.54 31.68
N GLN A 169 -32.99 25.84 30.54
CA GLN A 169 -32.30 26.14 29.28
C GLN A 169 -31.07 27.06 29.44
N GLU A 170 -29.90 26.45 29.60
CA GLU A 170 -28.60 26.82 28.99
C GLU A 170 -27.46 26.13 29.75
N ASP A 171 -27.39 24.81 29.71
CA ASP A 171 -26.10 24.11 29.77
C ASP A 171 -26.08 23.23 28.52
N ASP A 172 -25.39 23.74 27.50
CA ASP A 172 -25.11 23.05 26.24
C ASP A 172 -24.16 21.89 26.52
N ASP A 173 -24.70 20.84 27.14
CA ASP A 173 -23.93 19.84 27.89
C ASP A 173 -23.11 18.86 27.01
N GLY A 174 -22.98 19.10 25.70
CA GLY A 174 -22.24 18.27 24.74
C GLY A 174 -22.82 16.85 24.52
N CYS A 175 -23.71 16.38 25.40
CA CYS A 175 -24.27 15.04 25.40
C CYS A 175 -25.45 14.84 24.43
N GLY A 176 -26.01 15.92 23.87
CA GLY A 176 -27.19 15.85 22.98
C GLY A 176 -26.91 15.22 21.62
N SER A 177 -25.64 15.11 21.21
CA SER A 177 -25.22 14.60 19.89
C SER A 177 -25.04 13.07 19.85
N PHE A 178 -24.89 12.42 21.01
CA PHE A 178 -24.45 11.03 21.09
C PHE A 178 -25.60 10.04 21.33
N ASN A 179 -25.58 8.92 20.61
CA ASN A 179 -26.37 7.76 21.01
C ASN A 179 -25.68 7.07 22.18
N LEU A 180 -26.03 7.50 23.40
CA LEU A 180 -25.47 7.05 24.68
C LEU A 180 -25.40 5.52 24.83
N ASP A 181 -26.44 4.78 24.39
CA ASP A 181 -26.46 3.32 24.49
C ASP A 181 -25.46 2.66 23.53
N SER A 182 -25.37 3.16 22.29
CA SER A 182 -24.38 2.66 21.31
C SER A 182 -22.96 2.99 21.73
N CYS A 183 -22.75 4.21 22.20
CA CYS A 183 -21.47 4.75 22.61
C CYS A 183 -20.89 3.97 23.81
N TYR A 184 -21.70 3.79 24.86
CA TYR A 184 -21.26 3.08 26.06
C TYR A 184 -20.98 1.59 25.77
N LYS A 185 -21.80 0.96 24.91
CA LYS A 185 -21.56 -0.42 24.47
C LYS A 185 -20.27 -0.57 23.68
N GLU A 186 -19.95 0.38 22.80
CA GLU A 186 -18.71 0.37 22.03
C GLU A 186 -17.49 0.48 22.95
N CYS A 187 -17.49 1.44 23.87
CA CYS A 187 -16.41 1.61 24.86
C CYS A 187 -16.26 0.39 25.78
N LEU A 188 -17.37 -0.22 26.22
CA LEU A 188 -17.32 -1.48 26.97
C LEU A 188 -16.75 -2.63 26.14
N ASN A 189 -17.07 -2.71 24.85
CA ASN A 189 -16.52 -3.76 23.99
C ASN A 189 -15.01 -3.60 23.82
N ILE A 190 -14.53 -2.36 23.68
CA ILE A 190 -13.10 -2.02 23.63
C ILE A 190 -12.41 -2.40 24.94
N ALA A 191 -12.94 -1.95 26.08
CA ALA A 191 -12.38 -2.25 27.40
C ALA A 191 -12.36 -3.76 27.73
N ASN A 192 -13.30 -4.53 27.19
CA ASN A 192 -13.41 -5.98 27.41
C ASN A 192 -12.87 -6.82 26.25
N MET A 193 -12.07 -6.28 25.32
CA MET A 193 -11.57 -7.04 24.16
C MET A 193 -10.79 -8.29 24.59
N GLU A 194 -9.90 -8.18 25.58
CA GLU A 194 -9.10 -9.31 26.08
C GLU A 194 -9.98 -10.41 26.70
N SER A 195 -10.99 -10.02 27.47
CA SER A 195 -11.96 -10.96 28.06
C SER A 195 -12.77 -11.70 26.98
N ASN A 196 -12.96 -11.08 25.82
CA ASN A 196 -13.62 -11.67 24.66
C ASN A 196 -12.67 -12.49 23.76
N GLY A 197 -11.40 -12.65 24.15
CA GLY A 197 -10.40 -13.39 23.38
C GLY A 197 -9.82 -12.61 22.20
N TYR A 198 -9.94 -11.27 22.22
CA TYR A 198 -9.34 -10.38 21.24
C TYR A 198 -8.19 -9.58 21.84
N VAL A 199 -7.23 -9.22 21.00
CA VAL A 199 -6.16 -8.27 21.33
C VAL A 199 -6.09 -7.22 20.23
N ASP A 200 -5.70 -5.99 20.55
CA ASP A 200 -5.56 -4.97 19.51
C ASP A 200 -4.36 -5.28 18.62
N ALA A 201 -4.58 -5.21 17.31
CA ALA A 201 -3.51 -5.33 16.32
C ALA A 201 -2.48 -4.19 16.45
N ALA A 202 -2.87 -3.04 16.99
CA ALA A 202 -1.99 -1.91 17.27
C ALA A 202 -0.79 -2.30 18.17
N ASP A 203 -0.97 -3.22 19.12
CA ASP A 203 0.09 -3.65 20.04
C ASP A 203 1.21 -4.46 19.35
N TYR A 204 0.98 -4.89 18.10
CA TYR A 204 1.90 -5.74 17.34
C TYR A 204 2.48 -5.03 16.12
N VAL A 205 2.31 -3.71 15.98
CA VAL A 205 2.89 -3.00 14.83
C VAL A 205 4.42 -2.97 14.87
N GLY A 206 5.02 -2.89 16.07
CA GLY A 206 6.45 -2.69 16.32
C GLY A 206 7.33 -3.95 16.36
N CYS A 207 7.00 -4.99 15.59
CA CYS A 207 7.77 -6.24 15.50
C CYS A 207 8.04 -6.94 16.85
N VAL A 208 7.01 -7.51 17.47
CA VAL A 208 7.08 -8.12 18.80
C VAL A 208 7.18 -9.64 18.69
N LYS A 209 8.04 -10.26 19.50
CA LYS A 209 8.14 -11.74 19.58
C LYS A 209 6.83 -12.32 20.14
N VAL A 210 6.17 -13.18 19.37
CA VAL A 210 4.87 -13.78 19.76
C VAL A 210 4.94 -15.28 20.01
N TYR A 211 5.96 -15.95 19.49
CA TYR A 211 6.11 -17.40 19.66
C TYR A 211 7.57 -17.80 19.70
N GLU A 212 7.87 -18.77 20.57
CA GLU A 212 9.17 -19.45 20.61
C GLU A 212 8.99 -20.92 20.92
N ASN A 213 9.72 -21.76 20.19
CA ASN A 213 9.82 -23.18 20.42
C ASN A 213 11.28 -23.59 20.43
N GLU A 214 11.86 -23.65 21.62
CA GLU A 214 13.26 -24.04 21.86
C GLU A 214 13.59 -25.42 21.26
N ASN A 215 12.63 -26.36 21.27
CA ASN A 215 12.86 -27.72 20.76
C ASN A 215 12.96 -27.79 19.23
N LYS A 216 12.38 -26.82 18.53
CA LYS A 216 12.40 -26.75 17.05
C LYS A 216 13.31 -25.65 16.53
N GLY A 217 13.86 -24.81 17.40
CA GLY A 217 14.59 -23.60 17.01
C GLY A 217 13.74 -22.64 16.19
N LEU A 218 12.42 -22.62 16.44
CA LEU A 218 11.46 -21.81 15.68
C LEU A 218 10.94 -20.68 16.56
N ALA A 219 11.11 -19.44 16.11
CA ALA A 219 10.53 -18.26 16.72
C ALA A 219 9.77 -17.45 15.67
N TYR A 220 8.67 -16.81 16.10
CA TYR A 220 7.93 -15.88 15.26
C TYR A 220 7.79 -14.53 15.95
N TRP A 221 7.88 -13.50 15.13
CA TRP A 221 7.63 -12.11 15.47
C TRP A 221 6.41 -11.62 14.72
N ALA A 222 5.57 -10.82 15.37
CA ALA A 222 4.40 -10.20 14.77
C ALA A 222 4.71 -8.73 14.49
N GLY A 223 4.48 -8.30 13.25
CA GLY A 223 4.77 -6.93 12.80
C GLY A 223 3.75 -6.43 11.79
N ALA A 224 3.69 -5.12 11.59
CA ALA A 224 2.87 -4.53 10.54
C ALA A 224 3.39 -4.90 9.14
N THR A 225 2.48 -5.29 8.25
CA THR A 225 2.77 -5.60 6.85
C THR A 225 1.61 -5.19 5.94
N CYS A 226 1.92 -5.03 4.66
CA CYS A 226 0.91 -4.77 3.65
C CYS A 226 0.13 -6.03 3.27
N ASN A 227 -1.15 -5.84 2.96
CA ASN A 227 -1.89 -6.79 2.15
C ASN A 227 -1.34 -6.83 0.71
N ALA A 228 -1.61 -7.93 -0.01
CA ALA A 228 -1.25 -8.15 -1.41
C ALA A 228 -1.41 -6.97 -2.38
N ASN A 229 -2.53 -6.25 -2.24
CA ASN A 229 -2.89 -5.13 -3.11
C ASN A 229 -2.46 -3.78 -2.51
N GLY A 230 -1.84 -3.78 -1.33
CA GLY A 230 -1.49 -2.58 -0.56
C GLY A 230 -2.71 -1.83 0.00
N SER A 231 -3.91 -2.40 -0.08
CA SER A 231 -5.16 -1.69 0.26
C SER A 231 -5.44 -1.60 1.76
N ARG A 232 -4.59 -2.22 2.58
CA ARG A 232 -4.63 -2.17 4.04
C ARG A 232 -3.34 -2.64 4.67
N ILE A 233 -3.10 -2.17 5.89
CA ILE A 233 -2.07 -2.68 6.78
C ILE A 233 -2.69 -3.79 7.64
N LYS A 234 -2.00 -4.93 7.72
CA LYS A 234 -2.36 -6.08 8.55
C LYS A 234 -1.17 -6.46 9.43
N ILE A 235 -1.39 -7.30 10.43
CA ILE A 235 -0.28 -7.92 11.17
C ILE A 235 0.11 -9.22 10.47
N GLY A 236 1.39 -9.37 10.19
CA GLY A 236 2.01 -10.56 9.63
C GLY A 236 2.92 -11.25 10.64
N LEU A 237 3.24 -12.52 10.39
CA LEU A 237 4.26 -13.26 11.14
C LEU A 237 5.56 -13.27 10.37
N PHE A 238 6.66 -13.13 11.10
CA PHE A 238 8.01 -13.02 10.59
C PHE A 238 8.94 -13.98 11.31
N THR A 239 9.98 -14.41 10.63
CA THR A 239 10.98 -15.36 11.17
C THR A 239 12.21 -14.67 11.75
N ASP A 240 12.24 -13.33 11.77
CA ASP A 240 13.33 -12.52 12.31
C ASP A 240 12.81 -11.35 13.14
N GLU A 241 13.67 -10.83 14.01
CA GLU A 241 13.38 -9.77 14.98
C GLU A 241 13.19 -8.37 14.38
N ASP A 242 13.62 -8.18 13.14
CA ASP A 242 13.43 -6.95 12.38
C ASP A 242 12.20 -7.02 11.43
N CYS A 243 11.48 -8.14 11.46
CA CYS A 243 10.35 -8.43 10.60
C CYS A 243 10.67 -8.33 9.08
N ASN A 244 11.88 -8.63 8.64
CA ASN A 244 12.25 -8.57 7.22
C ASN A 244 11.72 -9.75 6.39
N ASN A 245 11.55 -10.92 7.00
CA ASN A 245 11.20 -12.18 6.34
C ASN A 245 9.83 -12.66 6.82
N GLN A 246 8.80 -12.27 6.07
CA GLN A 246 7.42 -12.67 6.34
C GLN A 246 7.20 -14.15 5.99
N ASP A 247 6.51 -14.87 6.87
CA ASP A 247 6.01 -16.22 6.60
C ASP A 247 4.50 -16.17 6.29
N ASP A 248 4.15 -16.14 5.02
CA ASP A 248 2.76 -16.13 4.55
C ASP A 248 2.01 -17.44 4.80
N SER A 249 2.74 -18.53 5.12
CA SER A 249 2.14 -19.82 5.44
C SER A 249 1.73 -19.91 6.91
N ALA A 250 2.29 -19.06 7.77
CA ALA A 250 1.99 -19.03 9.18
C ALA A 250 0.69 -18.26 9.45
N ASN A 251 -0.20 -18.87 10.23
CA ASN A 251 -1.46 -18.24 10.63
C ASN A 251 -1.29 -17.49 11.96
N THR A 252 -1.53 -16.18 11.95
CA THR A 252 -1.48 -15.30 13.14
C THR A 252 -2.31 -15.86 14.30
N GLU A 253 -3.51 -16.37 14.04
CA GLU A 253 -4.41 -16.91 15.07
C GLU A 253 -3.89 -18.20 15.73
N LEU A 254 -2.88 -18.86 15.15
CA LEU A 254 -2.30 -20.08 15.71
C LEU A 254 -1.15 -19.78 16.67
N TYR A 255 -0.41 -18.70 16.42
CA TYR A 255 0.84 -18.38 17.11
C TYR A 255 0.71 -17.25 18.12
N MET A 256 -0.33 -16.43 18.02
CA MET A 256 -0.60 -15.36 18.99
C MET A 256 -1.36 -15.91 20.19
N LYS A 257 -0.76 -15.81 21.38
CA LYS A 257 -1.33 -16.31 22.63
C LYS A 257 -1.35 -15.22 23.69
N ASN A 258 -2.37 -15.23 24.53
CA ASN A 258 -2.38 -14.43 25.75
C ASN A 258 -1.52 -15.06 26.85
N ASP A 259 -1.40 -14.37 27.99
CA ASP A 259 -0.65 -14.82 29.16
C ASP A 259 -1.11 -16.19 29.70
N ASN A 260 -2.36 -16.55 29.46
CA ASN A 260 -2.96 -17.82 29.86
C ASN A 260 -2.70 -18.95 28.85
N GLY A 261 -1.97 -18.67 27.75
CA GLY A 261 -1.60 -19.63 26.71
C GLY A 261 -2.72 -19.96 25.70
N TYR A 262 -3.83 -19.23 25.72
CA TYR A 262 -4.93 -19.37 24.77
C TYR A 262 -4.69 -18.52 23.53
N ASN A 263 -5.10 -19.03 22.37
CA ASN A 263 -5.02 -18.31 21.12
C ASN A 263 -5.97 -17.11 21.13
N VAL A 264 -5.47 -15.95 20.72
CA VAL A 264 -6.23 -14.70 20.64
C VAL A 264 -6.47 -14.31 19.18
N LYS A 265 -7.54 -13.55 18.96
CA LYS A 265 -7.87 -12.96 17.65
C LYS A 265 -7.45 -11.50 17.62
N LEU A 266 -6.94 -11.06 16.48
CA LEU A 266 -6.58 -9.66 16.28
C LEU A 266 -7.83 -8.82 15.98
N SER A 267 -8.03 -7.79 16.79
CA SER A 267 -8.95 -6.69 16.51
C SER A 267 -8.22 -5.61 15.72
N TYR A 268 -8.78 -5.20 14.60
CA TYR A 268 -8.23 -4.11 13.77
C TYR A 268 -8.98 -2.79 14.00
N HIS A 269 -9.53 -2.59 15.20
CA HIS A 269 -10.37 -1.43 15.49
C HIS A 269 -9.59 -0.12 15.27
N LEU A 270 -8.41 0.02 15.88
CA LEU A 270 -7.57 1.20 15.71
C LEU A 270 -6.96 1.30 14.30
N LEU A 271 -6.56 0.17 13.70
CA LEU A 271 -5.96 0.14 12.35
C LEU A 271 -6.96 0.26 11.19
N LYS A 272 -8.26 0.35 11.47
CA LYS A 272 -9.31 0.41 10.43
C LYS A 272 -9.14 1.61 9.49
N HIS A 273 -8.52 2.68 9.96
CA HIS A 273 -8.21 3.87 9.15
C HIS A 273 -7.25 3.58 7.98
N THR A 274 -6.53 2.46 8.01
CA THR A 274 -5.64 2.02 6.93
C THR A 274 -6.39 1.29 5.81
N PHE A 275 -7.72 1.13 5.88
CA PHE A 275 -8.47 0.27 4.95
C PHE A 275 -9.14 1.11 3.86
N VAL A 276 -8.67 0.97 2.61
CA VAL A 276 -9.14 1.77 1.45
C VAL A 276 -10.64 1.60 1.14
N ASN A 277 -11.28 0.50 1.58
CA ASN A 277 -12.70 0.20 1.33
C ASN A 277 -13.63 0.52 2.53
N GLY A 278 -13.20 1.40 3.45
CA GLY A 278 -14.04 1.87 4.56
C GLY A 278 -15.21 2.75 4.10
N TYR A 279 -16.30 2.78 4.88
CA TYR A 279 -17.29 3.86 4.75
C TYR A 279 -16.61 5.16 5.19
N ASN A 280 -16.54 6.15 4.28
CA ASN A 280 -15.71 7.37 4.34
C ASN A 280 -14.19 7.11 4.22
N ASN A 281 -13.63 7.45 3.05
CA ASN A 281 -12.20 7.27 2.74
C ASN A 281 -11.28 8.30 3.43
N CYS A 282 -11.83 9.27 4.15
CA CYS A 282 -11.03 10.20 4.93
C CYS A 282 -10.90 9.71 6.36
N ILE A 283 -9.67 9.77 6.84
CA ILE A 283 -9.29 9.37 8.18
C ILE A 283 -9.67 10.46 9.17
N THR A 284 -9.31 11.70 8.83
CA THR A 284 -9.61 12.89 9.62
C THR A 284 -9.45 14.16 8.77
N SER A 285 -10.09 15.24 9.22
CA SER A 285 -9.87 16.60 8.72
C SER A 285 -8.59 17.16 9.35
N CYS A 286 -7.77 17.86 8.56
CA CYS A 286 -6.63 18.58 9.12
C CYS A 286 -7.03 19.95 9.69
N ALA A 287 -8.27 20.41 9.49
CA ALA A 287 -8.78 21.57 10.20
C ALA A 287 -9.16 21.17 11.62
N ASP A 288 -8.50 21.80 12.59
CA ASP A 288 -8.85 21.77 14.00
C ASP A 288 -9.42 23.15 14.40
N TYR A 289 -10.63 23.16 14.96
CA TYR A 289 -11.31 24.39 15.34
C TYR A 289 -11.29 24.50 16.86
N GLU A 290 -10.40 25.34 17.39
CA GLU A 290 -10.47 25.69 18.80
C GLU A 290 -11.76 26.48 19.08
N ASP A 291 -12.46 26.09 20.14
CA ASP A 291 -13.70 26.73 20.60
C ASP A 291 -13.53 28.25 20.73
N GLY A 292 -14.25 28.99 19.88
CA GLY A 292 -14.28 30.45 19.88
C GLY A 292 -13.33 31.14 18.90
N SER A 293 -12.62 30.39 18.04
CA SER A 293 -11.80 30.96 16.97
C SER A 293 -12.43 30.76 15.58
N ASP A 294 -12.43 31.82 14.75
CA ASP A 294 -12.83 31.74 13.34
C ASP A 294 -11.72 31.14 12.44
N TYR A 295 -10.60 30.73 13.03
CA TYR A 295 -9.41 30.25 12.31
C TYR A 295 -9.18 28.77 12.61
N ALA A 296 -9.23 27.93 11.58
CA ALA A 296 -8.81 26.54 11.70
C ALA A 296 -7.29 26.48 11.91
N GLN A 297 -6.86 25.80 12.98
CA GLN A 297 -5.48 25.34 13.14
C GLN A 297 -5.30 24.02 12.39
N THR A 298 -4.05 23.63 12.17
CA THR A 298 -3.77 22.31 11.61
C THR A 298 -3.75 21.27 12.72
N ALA A 299 -4.45 20.15 12.54
CA ALA A 299 -4.38 19.01 13.46
C ALA A 299 -2.93 18.47 13.54
N GLU A 300 -2.43 18.20 14.75
CA GLU A 300 -1.04 17.79 15.01
C GLU A 300 -0.62 16.54 14.21
N VAL A 301 -1.55 15.59 14.02
CA VAL A 301 -1.30 14.39 13.20
C VAL A 301 -1.03 14.73 11.74
N CYS A 302 -1.71 15.75 11.19
CA CYS A 302 -1.50 16.18 9.82
C CYS A 302 -0.16 16.88 9.65
N ASP A 303 0.23 17.76 10.59
CA ASP A 303 1.54 18.41 10.57
C ASP A 303 2.66 17.37 10.68
N THR A 304 2.55 16.44 11.62
CA THR A 304 3.56 15.38 11.85
C THR A 304 3.75 14.52 10.60
N LEU A 305 2.66 14.07 9.97
CA LEU A 305 2.73 13.27 8.74
C LEU A 305 3.22 14.08 7.54
N TYR A 306 2.80 15.33 7.41
CA TYR A 306 3.22 16.21 6.32
C TYR A 306 4.71 16.54 6.38
N ASP A 307 5.25 16.80 7.58
CA ASP A 307 6.66 17.15 7.76
C ASP A 307 7.62 15.97 7.67
N SER A 308 7.16 14.78 8.05
CA SER A 308 7.95 13.54 8.00
C SER A 308 7.88 12.81 6.66
N SER A 309 7.03 13.26 5.73
CA SER A 309 6.83 12.59 4.44
C SER A 309 7.63 13.22 3.29
N ALA A 310 7.99 12.36 2.33
CA ALA A 310 8.44 12.80 1.02
C ALA A 310 7.24 13.26 0.19
N LYS A 311 7.36 14.42 -0.44
CA LYS A 311 6.26 15.17 -1.03
C LYS A 311 6.23 14.99 -2.55
N CYS A 312 5.05 14.80 -3.12
CA CYS A 312 4.78 14.81 -4.55
C CYS A 312 3.51 15.64 -4.83
N GLU A 313 3.69 16.95 -4.98
CA GLU A 313 2.60 17.93 -4.98
C GLU A 313 2.37 18.50 -6.39
N THR A 314 3.46 18.73 -7.14
CA THR A 314 3.44 19.33 -8.47
C THR A 314 2.72 18.49 -9.54
N SER A 315 2.61 17.17 -9.35
CA SER A 315 1.99 16.25 -10.29
C SER A 315 0.46 16.42 -10.39
N HIS A 316 -0.19 16.87 -9.31
CA HIS A 316 -1.64 16.81 -9.11
C HIS A 316 -2.29 18.16 -8.78
N ALA A 317 -1.69 19.23 -9.29
CA ALA A 317 -2.21 20.61 -9.32
C ALA A 317 -1.88 21.53 -8.13
N PHE A 318 -0.98 21.15 -7.21
CA PHE A 318 -0.29 22.13 -6.37
C PHE A 318 0.77 22.88 -7.21
N ASN A 319 0.32 23.79 -8.07
CA ASN A 319 1.19 24.61 -8.90
C ASN A 319 1.76 25.79 -8.07
N TYR A 320 2.59 25.50 -7.07
CA TYR A 320 3.40 26.54 -6.45
C TYR A 320 4.76 26.64 -7.14
N ARG A 321 4.78 27.37 -8.27
CA ARG A 321 6.05 27.79 -8.89
C ARG A 321 6.60 29.00 -8.14
N THR A 322 7.28 28.77 -7.02
CA THR A 322 8.30 29.73 -6.57
C THR A 322 9.64 29.40 -7.20
N SER A 323 10.22 30.40 -7.84
CA SER A 323 11.48 30.35 -8.58
C SER A 323 12.75 30.12 -7.73
N GLU A 324 12.61 29.82 -6.44
CA GLU A 324 13.73 29.94 -5.48
C GLU A 324 14.25 28.61 -4.91
N ASN A 325 13.70 27.44 -5.24
CA ASN A 325 14.18 26.18 -4.64
C ASN A 325 14.46 25.06 -5.65
N SER A 326 15.60 25.17 -6.35
CA SER A 326 16.04 24.14 -7.31
C SER A 326 16.39 22.79 -6.65
N GLN A 327 16.73 22.78 -5.36
CA GLN A 327 17.05 21.55 -4.63
C GLN A 327 15.79 20.75 -4.28
N ASN A 328 14.75 21.40 -3.75
CA ASN A 328 13.48 20.74 -3.42
C ASN A 328 12.82 20.09 -4.65
N TRP A 329 12.96 20.69 -5.83
CA TRP A 329 12.38 20.15 -7.06
C TRP A 329 12.98 18.81 -7.49
N MET A 330 14.27 18.58 -7.25
CA MET A 330 14.93 17.32 -7.58
C MET A 330 14.54 16.18 -6.61
N GLU A 331 14.32 16.53 -5.35
CA GLU A 331 13.85 15.59 -4.32
C GLU A 331 12.39 15.22 -4.58
N GLU A 332 11.54 16.21 -4.85
CA GLU A 332 10.14 16.02 -5.22
C GLU A 332 10.00 15.15 -6.48
N MET A 333 10.76 15.44 -7.53
CA MET A 333 10.73 14.63 -8.76
C MET A 333 11.10 13.16 -8.51
N THR A 334 12.00 12.92 -7.55
CA THR A 334 12.40 11.55 -7.19
C THR A 334 11.36 10.86 -6.32
N ALA A 335 10.74 11.59 -5.37
CA ALA A 335 9.63 11.08 -4.57
C ALA A 335 8.43 10.73 -5.46
N CYS A 336 8.07 11.60 -6.41
CA CYS A 336 7.03 11.36 -7.39
C CYS A 336 7.29 10.12 -8.25
N ASP A 337 8.51 9.98 -8.81
CA ASP A 337 8.86 8.81 -9.63
C ASP A 337 8.79 7.51 -8.81
N PHE A 338 9.21 7.54 -7.55
CA PHE A 338 9.10 6.38 -6.66
C PHE A 338 7.64 6.03 -6.33
N ILE A 339 6.81 7.01 -5.98
CA ILE A 339 5.36 6.82 -5.73
C ILE A 339 4.69 6.23 -6.97
N GLU A 340 5.03 6.73 -8.17
CA GLU A 340 4.50 6.24 -9.44
C GLU A 340 4.89 4.77 -9.68
N GLN A 341 6.15 4.40 -9.43
CA GLN A 341 6.62 3.01 -9.53
C GLN A 341 5.88 2.07 -8.56
N VAL A 342 5.72 2.48 -7.30
CA VAL A 342 4.98 1.72 -6.29
C VAL A 342 3.50 1.56 -6.67
N ASN A 343 2.89 2.61 -7.23
CA ASN A 343 1.51 2.58 -7.70
C ASN A 343 1.32 1.65 -8.90
N TYR A 344 2.27 1.59 -9.83
CA TYR A 344 2.22 0.67 -10.96
C TYR A 344 2.42 -0.81 -10.62
N GLY A 345 2.71 -1.14 -9.35
CA GLY A 345 2.84 -2.53 -8.91
C GLY A 345 4.11 -3.19 -9.43
N THR A 346 5.21 -2.43 -9.51
CA THR A 346 6.52 -2.98 -9.86
C THR A 346 7.07 -3.91 -8.78
N TYR A 347 6.50 -3.89 -7.57
CA TYR A 347 6.91 -4.69 -6.42
C TYR A 347 5.81 -5.68 -6.02
N ASP A 348 6.19 -6.91 -5.68
CA ASP A 348 5.29 -7.88 -5.04
C ASP A 348 5.11 -7.63 -3.53
N GLU A 349 4.32 -8.49 -2.88
CA GLU A 349 4.06 -8.44 -1.43
C GLU A 349 5.33 -8.55 -0.60
N SER A 350 6.35 -9.23 -1.12
CA SER A 350 7.65 -9.41 -0.49
C SER A 350 8.63 -8.25 -0.78
N GLY A 351 8.22 -7.29 -1.59
CA GLY A 351 9.03 -6.16 -2.05
C GLY A 351 10.06 -6.50 -3.11
N GLU A 352 9.92 -7.62 -3.82
CA GLU A 352 10.75 -7.96 -4.97
C GLU A 352 10.22 -7.32 -6.24
N ILE A 353 11.13 -6.91 -7.12
CA ILE A 353 10.75 -6.30 -8.40
C ILE A 353 10.19 -7.39 -9.32
N VAL A 354 8.86 -7.39 -9.50
CA VAL A 354 8.23 -8.26 -10.48
C VAL A 354 8.34 -7.60 -11.84
N VAL A 355 9.41 -7.94 -12.56
CA VAL A 355 9.51 -7.63 -13.99
C VAL A 355 8.56 -8.55 -14.74
N THR A 356 7.27 -8.24 -14.72
CA THR A 356 6.28 -8.92 -15.55
C THR A 356 6.64 -8.62 -17.00
N GLY A 357 7.28 -9.58 -17.67
CA GLY A 357 7.87 -9.40 -18.98
C GLY A 357 6.89 -8.83 -20.00
N GLY A 358 7.24 -7.68 -20.58
CA GLY A 358 6.64 -7.18 -21.83
C GLY A 358 6.20 -5.72 -21.86
N ARG A 359 6.17 -5.00 -20.73
CA ARG A 359 5.91 -3.56 -20.73
C ARG A 359 7.04 -2.82 -20.04
N MET A 360 7.92 -2.24 -20.87
CA MET A 360 8.82 -1.19 -20.38
C MET A 360 7.97 -0.12 -19.70
N ILE A 361 8.48 0.33 -18.55
CA ILE A 361 8.15 1.54 -17.82
C ILE A 361 7.55 2.56 -18.79
N ILE A 362 6.23 2.70 -18.76
CA ILE A 362 5.55 3.78 -19.46
C ILE A 362 5.82 5.01 -18.61
N GLN A 363 7.02 5.59 -18.75
CA GLN A 363 7.08 7.04 -18.75
C GLN A 363 5.97 7.49 -19.69
N ARG A 364 5.18 8.45 -19.24
CA ARG A 364 4.05 9.09 -19.92
C ARG A 364 4.50 9.68 -21.28
N ALA A 365 4.87 8.82 -22.22
CA ALA A 365 5.22 9.15 -23.58
C ALA A 365 3.89 9.28 -24.28
N THR A 366 3.43 10.52 -24.40
CA THR A 366 2.41 10.89 -25.37
C THR A 366 2.90 10.41 -26.74
N SER A 367 2.41 9.24 -27.17
CA SER A 367 2.79 8.66 -28.46
C SER A 367 2.47 9.68 -29.54
N SER A 368 3.48 10.22 -30.21
CA SER A 368 3.25 11.18 -31.30
C SER A 368 2.43 10.48 -32.40
N GLY A 369 1.61 11.24 -33.14
CA GLY A 369 0.73 10.66 -34.18
C GLY A 369 1.47 9.75 -35.18
N ALA A 370 2.77 10.00 -35.41
CA ALA A 370 3.62 9.17 -36.25
C ALA A 370 3.87 7.77 -35.66
N GLN A 371 4.06 7.62 -34.34
CA GLN A 371 4.30 6.30 -33.73
C GLN A 371 3.07 5.39 -33.83
N ARG A 372 1.86 5.95 -33.66
CA ARG A 372 0.61 5.20 -33.86
C ARG A 372 0.46 4.72 -35.30
N PHE A 373 0.87 5.55 -36.27
CA PHE A 373 0.86 5.20 -37.68
C PHE A 373 1.81 4.01 -37.97
N PHE A 374 3.06 4.07 -37.53
CA PHE A 374 4.02 2.97 -37.79
C PHE A 374 3.60 1.65 -37.15
N LEU A 375 2.99 1.68 -35.96
CA LEU A 375 2.55 0.47 -35.27
C LEU A 375 1.40 -0.22 -36.02
N THR A 376 0.46 0.55 -36.58
CA THR A 376 -0.60 -0.03 -37.44
C THR A 376 -0.01 -0.68 -38.69
N PHE A 377 0.95 -0.04 -39.36
CA PHE A 377 1.60 -0.63 -40.53
C PHE A 377 2.35 -1.93 -40.22
N PHE A 378 2.97 -2.02 -39.04
CA PHE A 378 3.71 -3.22 -38.65
C PHE A 378 2.77 -4.41 -38.41
N VAL A 379 1.62 -4.18 -37.78
CA VAL A 379 0.60 -5.24 -37.56
C VAL A 379 0.00 -5.70 -38.89
N TRP A 380 -0.34 -4.79 -39.79
CA TRP A 380 -0.83 -5.16 -41.11
C TRP A 380 0.23 -5.87 -41.96
N GLY A 381 1.49 -5.46 -41.85
CA GLY A 381 2.63 -6.08 -42.54
C GLY A 381 2.87 -7.53 -42.11
N THR A 382 2.74 -7.85 -40.82
CA THR A 382 2.92 -9.22 -40.33
C THR A 382 1.77 -10.15 -40.74
N ILE A 383 0.53 -9.65 -40.77
CA ILE A 383 -0.62 -10.40 -41.30
C ILE A 383 -0.43 -10.68 -42.79
N PHE A 384 0.05 -9.69 -43.56
CA PHE A 384 0.28 -9.87 -45.00
C PHE A 384 1.41 -10.87 -45.28
N MET A 385 2.53 -10.78 -44.54
CA MET A 385 3.65 -11.71 -44.68
C MET A 385 3.26 -13.14 -44.32
N SER A 386 2.50 -13.34 -43.25
CA SER A 386 2.05 -14.68 -42.85
C SER A 386 1.09 -15.32 -43.88
N ALA A 387 0.16 -14.53 -44.44
CA ALA A 387 -0.70 -14.97 -45.53
C ALA A 387 0.10 -15.32 -46.80
N TYR A 388 1.12 -14.52 -47.14
CA TYR A 388 1.98 -14.75 -48.30
C TYR A 388 2.79 -16.06 -48.17
N VAL A 389 3.35 -16.32 -46.99
CA VAL A 389 4.07 -17.57 -46.68
C VAL A 389 3.13 -18.77 -46.81
N ALA A 390 1.90 -18.68 -46.30
CA ALA A 390 0.91 -19.76 -46.42
C ALA A 390 0.55 -20.06 -47.88
N LEU A 391 0.40 -19.05 -48.73
CA LEU A 391 0.14 -19.23 -50.17
C LEU A 391 1.33 -19.87 -50.91
N LEU A 392 2.55 -19.45 -50.57
CA LEU A 392 3.77 -20.05 -51.11
C LEU A 392 3.88 -21.54 -50.76
N TYR A 393 3.65 -21.87 -49.49
CA TYR A 393 3.63 -23.25 -49.03
C TYR A 393 2.60 -24.10 -49.79
N HIS A 394 1.41 -23.55 -50.02
CA HIS A 394 0.35 -24.24 -50.76
C HIS A 394 0.69 -24.51 -52.23
N LYS A 395 1.44 -23.62 -52.88
CA LYS A 395 1.90 -23.80 -54.27
C LYS A 395 2.99 -24.87 -54.38
N ILE A 396 3.96 -24.86 -53.46
CA ILE A 396 5.05 -25.84 -53.43
C ILE A 396 4.48 -27.26 -53.23
N MET A 397 3.55 -27.41 -52.29
CA MET A 397 2.89 -28.70 -52.03
C MET A 397 2.05 -29.23 -53.20
N LYS A 398 1.40 -28.34 -53.97
CA LYS A 398 0.67 -28.76 -55.18
C LYS A 398 1.62 -29.20 -56.30
N GLY A 399 2.76 -28.53 -56.47
CA GLY A 399 3.77 -28.87 -57.47
C GLY A 399 4.44 -30.23 -57.24
N GLN A 400 4.69 -30.60 -55.98
CA GLN A 400 5.25 -31.92 -55.65
C GLN A 400 4.29 -33.08 -55.95
N LYS A 401 2.98 -32.89 -55.76
CA LYS A 401 1.97 -33.90 -56.09
C LYS A 401 1.90 -34.19 -57.59
N SER A 402 2.07 -33.18 -58.45
CA SER A 402 2.12 -33.39 -59.90
C SER A 402 3.38 -34.14 -60.36
N LEU A 403 4.52 -33.91 -59.72
CA LEU A 403 5.79 -34.60 -60.04
C LEU A 403 5.77 -36.07 -59.60
N LEU A 404 5.22 -36.38 -58.41
CA LEU A 404 5.03 -37.75 -57.95
C LEU A 404 4.01 -38.53 -58.80
N SER A 405 2.96 -37.87 -59.29
CA SER A 405 2.00 -38.50 -60.20
C SER A 405 2.56 -38.77 -61.60
N ALA A 406 3.55 -37.98 -62.06
CA ALA A 406 4.23 -38.22 -63.33
C ALA A 406 5.18 -39.42 -63.24
N HIS A 407 5.98 -39.51 -62.17
CA HIS A 407 6.87 -40.66 -61.95
C HIS A 407 6.12 -41.99 -61.72
N ALA A 408 4.91 -41.96 -61.16
CA ALA A 408 4.10 -43.16 -60.97
C ALA A 408 3.53 -43.74 -62.30
N LYS A 409 3.43 -42.93 -63.36
CA LYS A 409 2.97 -43.40 -64.68
C LYS A 409 4.07 -44.07 -65.50
N ASP A 410 5.31 -43.62 -65.35
CA ASP A 410 6.45 -44.22 -66.09
C ASP A 410 6.92 -45.55 -65.48
N GLY A 411 6.62 -45.81 -64.21
CA GLY A 411 6.92 -47.10 -63.55
C GLY A 411 5.96 -48.25 -63.89
N ALA A 412 4.84 -47.98 -64.56
CA ALA A 412 3.84 -49.00 -64.93
C ALA A 412 4.00 -49.54 -66.37
N ALA A 413 5.00 -49.08 -67.12
CA ALA A 413 5.30 -49.53 -68.49
C ALA A 413 6.45 -50.57 -68.56
N LEU A 414 6.92 -51.07 -67.41
CA LEU A 414 8.04 -52.03 -67.30
C LEU A 414 7.70 -53.26 -66.45
N ALA A 415 6.42 -53.68 -66.43
CA ALA A 415 5.97 -54.95 -65.87
C ALA A 415 5.16 -55.73 -66.89
#